data_AF-T1XHE2-F1
#
_entry.id   AF-T1XHE2-F1
#
_cell.length_a   1.000
_cell.length_b   1.000
_cell.length_c   1.000
_cell.angle_alpha   90.00
_cell.angle_beta   90.00
_cell.angle_gamma   90.00
#
_symmetry.space_group_name_H-M   'P 1'
#
loop_
_entity.id
_entity.type
_entity.pdbx_description
1 polymer ?
#
loop_
_entity_poly.entity_id
_entity_poly.type
_entity_poly.pdbx_seq_one_letter_code
_entity_poly.pdbx_strand_id
1 'polypeptide(L)'
;MKVIEALNVQITQAEFAEMIGVSEAKVSQLVGEGVIARGETARTWLQAYCQRQREVAAGRMSAEMGGLDLVQERAALARSQREAQEIKNATARGEYAPVELLADVLSTASSAVVDRFEQLEGALRRTCPDLPDEAKATVMQIVTSARNEWIRSTAKLVAERVEDAYGEDDEEDEDGDEAAGMLATTGASV
;
A
#
# COMPACT_ATOMS: atom_id res chain seq x y z
N MET A 1 58.64 20.93 -23.16
CA MET A 1 58.31 19.57 -22.69
C MET A 1 56.80 19.43 -22.69
N LYS A 2 56.21 18.38 -23.25
CA LYS A 2 54.73 18.26 -23.24
C LYS A 2 54.31 17.88 -21.81
N VAL A 3 53.31 18.56 -21.25
CA VAL A 3 52.84 18.34 -19.87
C VAL A 3 52.49 16.86 -19.60
N ILE A 4 51.98 16.16 -20.62
CA ILE A 4 51.65 14.74 -20.56
C ILE A 4 52.88 13.86 -20.27
N GLU A 5 54.07 14.23 -20.74
CA GLU A 5 55.31 13.48 -20.49
C GLU A 5 55.78 13.65 -19.05
N ALA A 6 55.51 14.81 -18.43
CA ALA A 6 55.85 15.07 -17.02
C ALA A 6 55.05 14.19 -16.05
N LEU A 7 53.89 13.66 -16.46
CA LEU A 7 53.03 12.82 -15.62
C LEU A 7 53.43 11.34 -15.61
N ASN A 8 54.43 10.94 -16.41
CA ASN A 8 54.92 9.56 -16.45
C ASN A 8 55.98 9.25 -15.38
N VAL A 9 56.22 10.18 -14.45
CA VAL A 9 57.08 9.95 -13.29
C VAL A 9 56.26 9.43 -12.11
N GLN A 10 56.92 8.68 -11.22
CA GLN A 10 56.33 8.29 -9.94
C GLN A 10 56.05 9.54 -9.10
N ILE A 11 54.93 9.54 -8.40
CA ILE A 11 54.48 10.66 -7.57
C ILE A 11 54.21 10.17 -6.14
N THR A 12 54.48 11.03 -5.16
CA THR A 12 54.13 10.75 -3.76
C THR A 12 52.65 11.02 -3.49
N GLN A 13 52.13 10.50 -2.38
CA GLN A 13 50.73 10.75 -1.99
C GLN A 13 50.47 12.23 -1.71
N ALA A 14 51.43 12.92 -1.10
CA ALA A 14 51.35 14.35 -0.80
C ALA A 14 51.29 15.19 -2.09
N GLU A 15 52.20 14.96 -3.04
CA GLU A 15 52.22 15.66 -4.33
C GLU A 15 50.96 15.38 -5.15
N PHE A 16 50.46 14.14 -5.13
CA PHE A 16 49.21 13.81 -5.81
C PHE A 16 48.00 14.48 -5.16
N ALA A 17 47.96 14.55 -3.82
CA ALA A 17 46.90 15.21 -3.08
C ALA A 17 46.81 16.71 -3.43
N GLU A 18 47.97 17.38 -3.50
CA GLU A 18 48.07 18.77 -3.95
C GLU A 18 47.59 18.93 -5.40
N MET A 19 48.02 18.04 -6.29
CA MET A 19 47.66 18.08 -7.72
C MET A 19 46.16 17.99 -7.98
N ILE A 20 45.43 17.15 -7.23
CA ILE A 20 43.97 16.97 -7.41
C ILE A 20 43.13 17.79 -6.42
N GLY A 21 43.76 18.58 -5.54
CA GLY A 21 43.09 19.45 -4.59
C GLY A 21 42.35 18.72 -3.46
N VAL A 22 42.92 17.64 -2.93
CA VAL A 22 42.35 16.89 -1.80
C VAL A 22 43.35 16.76 -0.64
N SER A 23 42.92 16.26 0.51
CA SER A 23 43.83 15.97 1.62
C SER A 23 44.66 14.71 1.35
N GLU A 24 45.88 14.65 1.89
CA GLU A 24 46.72 13.45 1.82
C GLU A 24 46.03 12.22 2.44
N ALA A 25 45.26 12.43 3.53
CA ALA A 25 44.42 11.39 4.12
C ALA A 25 43.43 10.78 3.11
N LYS A 26 42.89 11.60 2.21
CA LYS A 26 42.01 11.13 1.14
C LYS A 26 42.76 10.25 0.13
N VAL A 27 43.99 10.60 -0.21
CA VAL A 27 44.83 9.78 -1.10
C VAL A 27 45.21 8.46 -0.42
N SER A 28 45.56 8.48 0.86
CA SER A 28 45.79 7.26 1.65
C SER A 28 44.56 6.35 1.68
N GLN A 29 43.36 6.92 1.80
CA GLN A 29 42.11 6.17 1.69
C GLN A 29 41.97 5.53 0.30
N LEU A 30 42.22 6.26 -0.79
CA LEU A 30 42.13 5.73 -2.15
C LEU A 30 43.12 4.58 -2.40
N VAL A 31 44.31 4.66 -1.81
CA VAL A 31 45.29 3.57 -1.83
C VAL A 31 44.78 2.35 -1.05
N GLY A 32 44.19 2.56 0.14
CA GLY A 32 43.61 1.49 0.95
C GLY A 32 42.40 0.82 0.30
N GLU A 33 41.60 1.58 -0.45
CA GLU A 33 40.46 1.11 -1.25
C GLU A 33 40.89 0.39 -2.54
N GLY A 34 42.20 0.38 -2.87
CA GLY A 34 42.71 -0.25 -4.09
C GLY A 34 42.40 0.53 -5.37
N VAL A 35 41.91 1.77 -5.27
CA VAL A 35 41.59 2.62 -6.43
C VAL A 35 42.87 3.03 -7.15
N ILE A 36 43.95 3.28 -6.39
CA ILE A 36 45.27 3.64 -6.92
C ILE A 36 46.34 2.78 -6.25
N ALA A 37 47.34 2.33 -7.01
CA ALA A 37 48.40 1.43 -6.52
C ALA A 37 49.70 2.18 -6.19
N ARG A 38 50.40 1.82 -5.11
CA ARG A 38 51.66 2.48 -4.72
C ARG A 38 52.76 2.27 -5.78
N GLY A 39 53.58 3.29 -6.02
CA GLY A 39 54.72 3.21 -6.95
C GLY A 39 54.37 3.42 -8.42
N GLU A 40 53.11 3.74 -8.71
CA GLU A 40 52.62 4.08 -10.05
C GLU A 40 52.91 5.54 -10.43
N THR A 41 52.73 5.84 -11.71
CA THR A 41 52.91 7.20 -12.25
C THR A 41 51.73 8.11 -11.92
N ALA A 42 51.96 9.42 -11.90
CA ALA A 42 50.89 10.42 -11.73
C ALA A 42 49.78 10.26 -12.77
N ARG A 43 50.13 9.88 -14.01
CA ARG A 43 49.17 9.59 -15.07
C ARG A 43 48.25 8.42 -14.73
N THR A 44 48.80 7.31 -14.24
CA THR A 44 48.01 6.13 -13.87
C THR A 44 47.03 6.48 -12.74
N TRP A 45 47.50 7.17 -11.71
CA TRP A 45 46.68 7.58 -10.57
C TRP A 45 45.55 8.51 -10.97
N LEU A 46 45.83 9.49 -11.85
CA LEU A 46 44.81 10.43 -12.32
C LEU A 46 43.72 9.72 -13.14
N GLN A 47 44.09 8.80 -14.02
CA GLN A 47 43.12 8.03 -14.81
C GLN A 47 42.20 7.19 -13.92
N ALA A 48 42.76 6.49 -12.95
CA ALA A 48 41.99 5.68 -12.00
C ALA A 48 41.08 6.53 -11.11
N TYR A 49 41.57 7.67 -10.62
CA TYR A 49 40.75 8.63 -9.88
C TYR A 49 39.57 9.15 -10.72
N CYS A 50 39.83 9.61 -11.95
CA CYS A 50 38.80 10.08 -12.87
C CYS A 50 37.78 8.99 -13.24
N GLN A 51 38.23 7.74 -13.37
CA GLN A 51 37.35 6.59 -13.62
C GLN A 51 36.38 6.38 -12.46
N ARG A 52 36.89 6.33 -11.22
CA ARG A 52 36.06 6.24 -10.01
C ARG A 52 35.06 7.38 -9.90
N GLN A 53 35.48 8.62 -10.19
CA GLN A 53 34.57 9.77 -10.13
C GLN A 53 33.43 9.65 -11.15
N ARG A 54 33.69 9.09 -12.34
CA ARG A 54 32.66 8.80 -13.35
C ARG A 54 31.71 7.69 -12.91
N GLU A 55 32.20 6.62 -12.31
CA GLU A 55 31.36 5.53 -11.78
C GLU A 55 30.47 5.99 -10.64
N VAL A 56 31.02 6.78 -9.71
CA VAL A 56 30.24 7.35 -8.59
C VAL A 56 29.20 8.35 -9.11
N ALA A 57 29.55 9.16 -10.12
CA ALA A 57 28.59 10.04 -10.77
C ALA A 57 27.50 9.23 -11.49
N ALA A 58 27.84 8.18 -12.21
CA ALA A 58 26.88 7.30 -12.88
C ALA A 58 25.95 6.58 -11.88
N GLY A 59 26.48 6.09 -10.74
CA GLY A 59 25.67 5.48 -9.68
C GLY A 59 24.69 6.46 -9.02
N ARG A 60 25.09 7.73 -8.89
CA ARG A 60 24.16 8.80 -8.44
C ARG A 60 23.16 9.19 -9.52
N MET A 61 23.57 9.26 -10.78
CA MET A 61 22.66 9.55 -11.90
C MET A 61 21.64 8.42 -12.11
N SER A 62 21.99 7.15 -11.88
CA SER A 62 21.02 6.05 -11.84
C SER A 62 20.01 6.19 -10.70
N ALA A 63 20.46 6.70 -9.53
CA ALA A 63 19.55 7.03 -8.43
C ALA A 63 18.72 8.30 -8.70
N GLU A 64 19.05 9.13 -9.68
CA GLU A 64 18.32 10.36 -10.01
C GLU A 64 17.36 10.14 -11.19
N MET A 65 17.79 9.40 -12.23
CA MET A 65 16.94 8.99 -13.36
C MET A 65 15.99 7.84 -13.03
N GLY A 66 16.29 7.01 -12.02
CA GLY A 66 15.40 5.94 -11.54
C GLY A 66 14.95 6.08 -10.08
N GLY A 67 15.43 7.09 -9.34
CA GLY A 67 15.01 7.30 -7.95
C GLY A 67 13.94 8.36 -7.74
N LEU A 68 13.63 9.18 -8.75
CA LEU A 68 12.37 9.95 -8.76
C LEU A 68 11.18 9.00 -8.68
N ASP A 69 11.23 7.90 -9.43
CA ASP A 69 10.24 6.82 -9.41
C ASP A 69 10.14 6.16 -8.02
N LEU A 70 11.26 5.73 -7.43
CA LEU A 70 11.29 5.16 -6.08
C LEU A 70 10.80 6.11 -4.98
N VAL A 71 11.07 7.41 -5.10
CA VAL A 71 10.58 8.42 -4.13
C VAL A 71 9.08 8.63 -4.31
N GLN A 72 8.59 8.67 -5.55
CA GLN A 72 7.17 8.78 -5.87
C GLN A 72 6.39 7.53 -5.42
N GLU A 73 6.88 6.33 -5.71
CA GLU A 73 6.29 5.06 -5.25
C GLU A 73 6.27 4.97 -3.72
N ARG A 74 7.34 5.40 -3.03
CA ARG A 74 7.37 5.45 -1.56
C ARG A 74 6.37 6.45 -0.99
N ALA A 75 6.19 7.59 -1.64
CA ALA A 75 5.19 8.58 -1.24
C ALA A 75 3.76 8.05 -1.45
N ALA A 76 3.50 7.34 -2.55
CA ALA A 76 2.23 6.66 -2.80
C ALA A 76 1.96 5.57 -1.76
N LEU A 77 2.94 4.71 -1.48
CA LEU A 77 2.85 3.69 -0.44
C LEU A 77 2.59 4.31 0.94
N ALA A 78 3.25 5.41 1.29
CA ALA A 78 3.05 6.10 2.56
C ALA A 78 1.63 6.69 2.70
N ARG A 79 1.02 7.17 1.60
CA ARG A 79 -0.38 7.62 1.58
C ARG A 79 -1.34 6.46 1.83
N SER A 80 -1.22 5.39 1.05
CA SER A 80 -2.04 4.18 1.22
C SER A 80 -1.92 3.58 2.63
N GLN A 81 -0.71 3.55 3.21
CA GLN A 81 -0.50 3.08 4.57
C GLN A 81 -1.18 3.97 5.62
N ARG A 82 -1.19 5.30 5.42
CA ARG A 82 -1.89 6.22 6.32
C ARG A 82 -3.39 6.00 6.28
N GLU A 83 -3.97 5.86 5.09
CA GLU A 83 -5.40 5.58 4.91
C GLU A 83 -5.78 4.24 5.57
N ALA A 84 -4.99 3.19 5.32
CA ALA A 84 -5.20 1.89 5.95
C ALA A 84 -5.11 1.97 7.48
N GLN A 85 -4.19 2.79 8.02
CA GLN A 85 -4.06 3.00 9.45
C GLN A 85 -5.23 3.82 10.01
N GLU A 86 -5.74 4.79 9.27
CA GLU A 86 -6.90 5.58 9.62
C GLU A 86 -8.15 4.70 9.76
N ILE A 87 -8.41 3.83 8.77
CA ILE A 87 -9.50 2.84 8.84
C ILE A 87 -9.35 1.94 10.07
N LYS A 88 -8.15 1.41 10.33
CA LYS A 88 -7.89 0.57 11.51
C LYS A 88 -8.15 1.33 12.82
N ASN A 89 -7.74 2.60 12.90
CA ASN A 89 -7.97 3.43 14.07
C ASN A 89 -9.46 3.72 14.26
N ALA A 90 -10.18 4.00 13.18
CA ALA A 90 -11.61 4.28 13.22
C ALA A 90 -12.40 3.02 13.64
N THR A 91 -12.03 1.83 13.15
CA THR A 91 -12.56 0.55 13.64
C THR A 91 -12.24 0.32 15.12
N ALA A 92 -11.01 0.58 15.56
CA ALA A 92 -10.62 0.43 16.96
C ALA A 92 -11.36 1.39 17.90
N ARG A 93 -11.76 2.58 17.40
CA ARG A 93 -12.62 3.54 18.11
C ARG A 93 -14.10 3.18 18.08
N GLY A 94 -14.50 2.20 17.26
CA GLY A 94 -15.90 1.80 17.09
C GLY A 94 -16.70 2.71 16.15
N GLU A 95 -16.03 3.55 15.35
CA GLU A 95 -16.68 4.40 14.36
C GLU A 95 -17.11 3.60 13.12
N TYR A 96 -16.38 2.51 12.81
CA TYR A 96 -16.69 1.57 11.73
C TYR A 96 -16.67 0.13 12.23
N ALA A 97 -17.52 -0.72 11.64
CA ALA A 97 -17.57 -2.15 11.93
C ALA A 97 -17.54 -2.95 10.62
N PRO A 98 -16.79 -4.07 10.55
CA PRO A 98 -16.84 -4.97 9.40
C PRO A 98 -18.26 -5.49 9.17
N VAL A 99 -18.70 -5.47 7.91
CA VAL A 99 -20.07 -5.89 7.55
C VAL A 99 -20.33 -7.36 7.90
N GLU A 100 -19.35 -8.24 7.70
CA GLU A 100 -19.42 -9.65 8.11
C GLU A 100 -19.67 -9.80 9.61
N LEU A 101 -18.97 -9.01 10.44
CA LEU A 101 -19.17 -9.02 11.89
C LEU A 101 -20.58 -8.57 12.27
N LEU A 102 -21.12 -7.54 11.61
CA LEU A 102 -22.49 -7.09 11.83
C LEU A 102 -23.53 -8.15 11.43
N ALA A 103 -23.31 -8.81 10.29
CA ALA A 103 -24.16 -9.89 9.81
C ALA A 103 -24.16 -11.09 10.78
N ASP A 104 -22.98 -11.49 11.27
CA ASP A 104 -22.83 -12.58 12.23
C ASP A 104 -23.54 -12.28 13.56
N VAL A 105 -23.37 -11.07 14.10
CA VAL A 105 -24.04 -10.63 15.33
C VAL A 105 -25.55 -10.62 15.15
N LEU A 106 -26.05 -10.11 14.02
CA LEU A 106 -27.48 -10.06 13.73
C LEU A 106 -28.09 -11.45 13.52
N SER A 107 -27.37 -12.35 12.86
CA SER A 107 -27.76 -13.76 12.69
C SER A 107 -27.84 -14.49 14.04
N THR A 108 -26.83 -14.28 14.89
CA THR A 108 -26.79 -14.83 16.25
C THR A 108 -27.95 -14.31 17.11
N ALA A 109 -28.19 -13.00 17.08
CA ALA A 109 -29.29 -12.36 17.80
C ALA A 109 -30.66 -12.87 17.31
N SER A 110 -30.83 -13.01 16.00
CA SER A 110 -32.08 -13.50 15.39
C SER A 110 -32.35 -14.96 15.78
N SER A 111 -31.33 -15.81 15.79
CA SER A 111 -31.45 -17.20 16.22
C SER A 111 -31.92 -17.32 17.68
N ALA A 112 -31.35 -16.51 18.58
CA ALA A 112 -31.76 -16.51 19.99
C ALA A 112 -33.24 -16.11 20.21
N VAL A 113 -33.79 -15.24 19.37
CA VAL A 113 -35.21 -14.86 19.40
C VAL A 113 -36.09 -15.99 18.89
N VAL A 114 -35.68 -16.64 17.79
CA VAL A 114 -36.36 -17.80 17.22
C VAL A 114 -36.48 -18.93 18.24
N ASP A 115 -35.39 -19.26 18.94
CA ASP A 115 -35.37 -20.32 19.96
C ASP A 115 -36.37 -20.06 21.09
N ARG A 116 -36.53 -18.79 21.50
CA ARG A 116 -37.52 -18.39 22.51
C ARG A 116 -38.96 -18.58 22.03
N PHE A 117 -39.22 -18.32 20.75
CA PHE A 117 -40.54 -18.57 20.18
C PHE A 117 -40.87 -20.07 20.09
N GLU A 118 -39.89 -20.92 19.79
CA GLU A 118 -40.08 -22.37 19.79
C GLU A 118 -40.39 -22.90 21.20
N GLN A 119 -39.77 -22.32 22.23
CA GLN A 119 -40.04 -22.67 23.64
C GLN A 119 -41.42 -22.24 24.14
N LEU A 120 -42.07 -21.27 23.46
CA LEU A 120 -43.36 -20.71 23.87
C LEU A 120 -44.46 -21.76 23.92
N GLU A 121 -44.47 -22.74 23.01
CA GLU A 121 -45.49 -23.80 23.03
C GLU A 121 -45.44 -24.62 24.31
N GLY A 122 -44.22 -25.01 24.72
CA GLY A 122 -43.99 -25.78 25.95
C GLY A 122 -44.37 -24.97 27.19
N ALA A 123 -44.05 -23.68 27.19
CA ALA A 123 -44.43 -22.76 28.26
C ALA A 123 -45.96 -22.60 28.35
N LEU A 124 -46.65 -22.43 27.22
CA LEU A 124 -48.12 -22.33 27.16
C LEU A 124 -48.79 -23.61 27.68
N ARG A 125 -48.32 -24.79 27.27
CA ARG A 125 -48.84 -26.08 27.76
C ARG A 125 -48.71 -26.22 29.27
N ARG A 126 -47.62 -25.72 29.84
CA ARG A 126 -47.32 -25.84 31.28
C ARG A 126 -48.06 -24.80 32.12
N THR A 127 -48.14 -23.56 31.66
CA THR A 127 -48.64 -22.42 32.44
C THR A 127 -50.13 -22.18 32.21
N CYS A 128 -50.67 -22.57 31.05
CA CYS A 128 -52.07 -22.41 30.68
C CYS A 128 -52.66 -23.76 30.21
N PRO A 129 -52.79 -24.76 31.09
CA PRO A 129 -53.22 -26.11 30.72
C PRO A 129 -54.67 -26.18 30.21
N ASP A 130 -55.54 -25.28 30.66
CA ASP A 130 -56.96 -25.23 30.29
C ASP A 130 -57.24 -24.38 29.04
N LEU A 131 -56.19 -23.92 28.34
CA LEU A 131 -56.34 -23.12 27.13
C LEU A 131 -56.93 -23.99 26.01
N PRO A 132 -58.04 -23.60 25.36
CA PRO A 132 -58.62 -24.37 24.26
C PRO A 132 -57.63 -24.60 23.13
N ASP A 133 -57.63 -25.80 22.55
CA ASP A 133 -56.70 -26.20 21.50
C ASP A 133 -56.77 -25.28 20.27
N GLU A 134 -57.97 -24.79 19.91
CA GLU A 134 -58.17 -23.85 18.81
C GLU A 134 -57.51 -22.48 19.06
N ALA A 135 -57.57 -21.98 20.29
CA ALA A 135 -56.91 -20.73 20.68
C ALA A 135 -55.39 -20.90 20.66
N LYS A 136 -54.90 -22.04 21.16
CA LYS A 136 -53.48 -22.37 21.15
C LYS A 136 -52.93 -22.54 19.73
N ALA A 137 -53.67 -23.22 18.85
CA ALA A 137 -53.31 -23.36 17.44
C ALA A 137 -53.20 -21.99 16.76
N THR A 138 -54.15 -21.08 17.03
CA THR A 138 -54.14 -19.71 16.51
C THR A 138 -52.89 -18.94 16.98
N VAL A 139 -52.55 -19.01 18.26
CA VAL A 139 -51.34 -18.37 18.81
C VAL A 139 -50.07 -18.93 18.15
N MET A 140 -49.96 -20.25 18.04
CA MET A 140 -48.80 -20.89 17.41
C MET A 140 -48.67 -20.55 15.92
N GLN A 141 -49.79 -20.41 15.21
CA GLN A 141 -49.80 -20.00 13.80
C GLN A 141 -49.30 -18.56 13.64
N ILE A 142 -49.75 -17.63 14.50
CA ILE A 142 -49.30 -16.23 14.48
C ILE A 142 -47.80 -16.15 14.81
N VAL A 143 -47.34 -16.88 15.84
CA VAL A 143 -45.92 -16.91 16.23
C VAL A 143 -45.04 -17.47 15.12
N THR A 144 -45.49 -18.53 14.45
CA THR A 144 -44.77 -19.12 13.31
C THR A 144 -44.71 -18.13 12.13
N SER A 145 -45.81 -17.44 11.85
CA SER A 145 -45.85 -16.42 10.80
C SER A 145 -44.91 -15.25 11.12
N ALA A 146 -44.90 -14.77 12.36
CA ALA A 146 -44.02 -13.70 12.81
C ALA A 146 -42.53 -14.11 12.73
N ARG A 147 -42.20 -15.35 13.13
CA ARG A 147 -40.85 -15.90 13.00
C ARG A 147 -40.37 -15.92 11.55
N ASN A 148 -41.20 -16.44 10.64
CA ASN A 148 -40.84 -16.55 9.22
C ASN A 148 -40.67 -15.17 8.58
N GLU A 149 -41.52 -14.21 8.96
CA GLU A 149 -41.40 -12.83 8.49
C GLU A 149 -40.14 -12.15 9.00
N TRP A 150 -39.79 -12.34 10.28
CA TRP A 150 -38.55 -11.82 10.85
C TRP A 150 -37.31 -12.32 10.08
N ILE A 151 -37.24 -13.62 9.81
CA ILE A 151 -36.12 -14.22 9.06
C ILE A 151 -36.00 -13.59 7.67
N ARG A 152 -37.12 -13.47 6.95
CA ARG A 152 -37.14 -12.84 5.61
C ARG A 152 -36.74 -11.37 5.65
N SER A 153 -37.34 -10.59 6.54
CA SER A 153 -37.05 -9.16 6.65
C SER A 153 -35.61 -8.90 7.06
N THR A 154 -35.05 -9.71 7.96
CA THR A 154 -33.66 -9.55 8.42
C THR A 154 -32.68 -9.91 7.31
N ALA A 155 -32.91 -11.02 6.60
CA ALA A 155 -32.08 -11.40 5.45
C ALA A 155 -32.11 -10.34 4.34
N LYS A 156 -33.29 -9.76 4.07
CA LYS A 156 -33.47 -8.69 3.10
C LYS A 156 -32.72 -7.41 3.50
N LEU A 157 -32.85 -6.96 4.76
CA LEU A 157 -32.16 -5.77 5.26
C LEU A 157 -30.63 -5.91 5.21
N VAL A 158 -30.11 -7.11 5.47
CA VAL A 158 -28.68 -7.41 5.33
C VAL A 158 -28.26 -7.32 3.86
N ALA A 159 -29.02 -7.92 2.95
CA ALA A 159 -28.71 -7.90 1.52
C ALA A 159 -28.72 -6.48 0.94
N GLU A 160 -29.78 -5.70 1.18
CA GLU A 160 -29.89 -4.31 0.70
C GLU A 160 -28.74 -3.45 1.25
N ARG A 161 -28.39 -3.61 2.54
CA ARG A 161 -27.33 -2.80 3.14
C ARG A 161 -25.92 -3.17 2.69
N VAL A 162 -25.70 -4.43 2.30
CA VAL A 162 -24.46 -4.88 1.66
C VAL A 162 -24.38 -4.28 0.26
N GLU A 163 -25.46 -4.32 -0.51
CA GLU A 163 -25.53 -3.77 -1.86
C GLU A 163 -25.29 -2.24 -1.86
N ASP A 164 -25.94 -1.50 -0.96
CA ASP A 164 -25.71 -0.05 -0.80
C ASP A 164 -24.27 0.30 -0.35
N ALA A 165 -23.61 -0.59 0.40
CA ALA A 165 -22.27 -0.32 0.94
C ALA A 165 -21.13 -0.58 -0.06
N TYR A 166 -21.40 -1.30 -1.14
CA TYR A 166 -20.39 -1.70 -2.14
C TYR A 166 -20.83 -1.44 -3.59
N GLY A 167 -22.04 -0.91 -3.81
CA GLY A 167 -22.64 -0.72 -5.13
C GLY A 167 -22.29 0.60 -5.82
N GLU A 168 -21.50 1.48 -5.20
CA GLU A 168 -21.18 2.82 -5.73
C GLU A 168 -19.67 3.08 -5.94
N ASP A 169 -18.78 2.10 -5.73
CA ASP A 169 -17.31 2.29 -5.81
C ASP A 169 -16.67 1.89 -7.16
N ASP A 170 -17.46 1.57 -8.20
CA ASP A 170 -16.95 1.18 -9.53
C ASP A 170 -16.92 2.33 -10.56
N GLU A 171 -17.04 3.59 -10.14
CA GLU A 171 -16.91 4.76 -11.04
C GLU A 171 -15.58 5.52 -10.86
N GLU A 172 -14.72 5.32 -11.87
CA GLU A 172 -13.73 6.27 -12.43
C GLU A 172 -12.35 6.43 -11.74
N ASP A 173 -11.42 5.53 -12.08
CA ASP A 173 -10.00 5.86 -12.28
C ASP A 173 -9.66 5.81 -13.79
N GLU A 174 -10.43 6.52 -14.63
CA GLU A 174 -10.05 6.84 -16.02
C GLU A 174 -9.65 8.30 -16.12
N ASP A 175 -8.49 8.67 -15.58
CA ASP A 175 -7.86 9.94 -15.95
C ASP A 175 -6.34 9.83 -15.86
N GLY A 176 -5.69 9.54 -16.99
CA GLY A 176 -4.23 9.57 -17.04
C GLY A 176 -3.51 9.05 -18.27
N ASP A 177 -3.99 9.19 -19.52
CA ASP A 177 -3.06 9.13 -20.68
C ASP A 177 -3.55 9.78 -22.00
N GLU A 178 -3.98 11.05 -21.99
CA GLU A 178 -4.31 11.77 -23.25
C GLU A 178 -3.40 12.99 -23.52
N ALA A 179 -2.08 12.85 -23.30
CA ALA A 179 -1.11 13.93 -23.57
C ALA A 179 0.01 13.59 -24.57
N ALA A 180 -0.11 12.54 -25.38
CA ALA A 180 0.96 12.14 -26.32
C ALA A 180 0.64 12.28 -27.84
N GLY A 181 -0.55 12.72 -28.24
CA GLY A 181 -0.98 12.63 -29.65
C GLY A 181 -0.76 13.86 -30.57
N MET A 182 -0.58 15.07 -30.04
CA MET A 182 -0.79 16.30 -30.84
C MET A 182 0.50 17.03 -31.27
N LEU A 183 1.50 16.32 -31.83
CA LEU A 183 2.73 17.01 -32.28
C LEU A 183 3.37 16.53 -33.59
N ALA A 184 2.67 15.79 -34.43
CA ALA A 184 3.20 15.47 -35.76
C ALA A 184 2.11 15.53 -36.84
N THR A 185 1.90 16.71 -37.44
CA THR A 185 1.70 16.89 -38.89
C THR A 185 1.53 18.38 -39.20
N THR A 186 2.63 19.12 -39.23
CA THR A 186 2.65 20.41 -39.92
C THR A 186 3.99 20.56 -40.61
N GLY A 187 4.02 20.34 -41.92
CA GLY A 187 5.17 20.66 -42.76
C GLY A 187 5.43 19.71 -43.91
N ALA A 188 4.73 19.92 -45.03
CA ALA A 188 5.31 19.86 -46.38
C ALA A 188 4.31 20.46 -47.39
N SER A 189 4.52 21.75 -47.69
CA SER A 189 3.89 22.46 -48.80
C SER A 189 4.52 22.06 -50.14
N VAL A 190 3.66 22.05 -51.17
CA VAL A 190 3.82 22.56 -52.55
C VAL A 190 5.21 22.48 -53.19
#